data_AF-A0AAD4H222-F1
#
_entry.id   AF-A0AAD4H222-F1
#
_cell.length_a   1.000
_cell.length_b   1.000
_cell.length_c   1.000
_cell.angle_alpha   90.00
_cell.angle_beta   90.00
_cell.angle_gamma   90.00
#
_symmetry.space_group_name_H-M   'P 1'
#
loop_
_entity.id
_entity.type
_entity.pdbx_description
1 polymer ?
#
loop_
_entity_poly.entity_id
_entity_poly.type
_entity_poly.pdbx_seq_one_letter_code
_entity_poly.pdbx_strand_id
1 'polypeptide(L)'
;AAGTTAPNIQATDLYDYSFSALTSSAFARHSQTLQMINFLPLSNSRARHFRPFYCSAELEVLKAHDDYSINNNPLIKEAVVTEWACTRMRHLEIAVEFTPDGRDPEYLADPTKMSWKEQDHEHWGMLDTFYTQIGKLENLEVLNIKSVMTYSLHDEENDDEGILYMATCLPGLWHWRMKRLVKLDFCRGGRGLTKLRDLSGSFLVTTQDVAARKGEREAEWFITHLPALRRATLLNLSYALCR
;
A
#
# COMPACT_ATOMS: atom_id res chain seq x y z
N ALA A 1 32.73 23.87 1.23
CA ALA A 1 32.74 22.41 1.50
C ALA A 1 32.04 21.75 0.33
N ALA A 2 32.72 20.87 -0.41
CA ALA A 2 32.06 20.09 -1.46
C ALA A 2 31.05 19.17 -0.77
N GLY A 3 29.76 19.35 -1.07
CA GLY A 3 28.71 18.51 -0.50
C GLY A 3 28.84 17.10 -1.05
N THR A 4 29.27 16.16 -0.21
CA THR A 4 29.29 14.74 -0.57
C THR A 4 27.85 14.33 -0.85
N THR A 5 27.53 14.08 -2.11
CA THR A 5 26.23 13.54 -2.51
C THR A 5 26.06 12.18 -1.85
N ALA A 6 24.97 12.02 -1.08
CA ALA A 6 24.67 10.77 -0.41
C ALA A 6 24.56 9.61 -1.42
N PRO A 7 24.95 8.38 -1.03
CA PRO A 7 24.90 7.24 -1.93
C PRO A 7 23.44 6.86 -2.27
N ASN A 8 23.14 6.82 -3.57
CA ASN A 8 21.94 6.17 -4.09
C ASN A 8 22.19 4.66 -4.15
N ILE A 9 21.52 3.88 -3.31
CA ILE A 9 21.61 2.42 -3.37
C ILE A 9 20.49 1.93 -4.28
N GLN A 10 20.87 1.39 -5.43
CA GLN A 10 19.96 0.60 -6.27
C GLN A 10 20.22 -0.87 -5.96
N ALA A 11 19.18 -1.55 -5.45
CA ALA A 11 19.22 -2.97 -5.21
C ALA A 11 18.57 -3.67 -6.41
N THR A 12 19.39 -3.98 -7.41
CA THR A 12 18.97 -4.75 -8.59
C THR A 12 19.42 -6.19 -8.40
N ASP A 13 18.67 -7.15 -8.96
CA ASP A 13 19.13 -8.54 -9.07
C ASP A 13 19.50 -9.22 -7.73
N LEU A 14 18.75 -8.93 -6.66
CA LEU A 14 18.87 -9.67 -5.40
C LEU A 14 18.25 -11.06 -5.58
N TYR A 15 18.99 -11.99 -6.19
CA TYR A 15 18.64 -13.40 -6.30
C TYR A 15 18.76 -14.18 -4.98
N ASP A 16 19.10 -13.49 -3.89
CA ASP A 16 19.27 -14.15 -2.60
C ASP A 16 17.89 -14.47 -2.02
N TYR A 17 17.57 -15.77 -1.96
CA TYR A 17 16.36 -16.34 -1.36
C TYR A 17 16.18 -15.96 0.11
N SER A 18 17.18 -15.33 0.72
CA SER A 18 17.10 -14.71 2.03
C SER A 18 17.60 -13.28 1.94
N PHE A 19 16.85 -12.34 2.52
CA PHE A 19 17.40 -11.04 2.85
C PHE A 19 18.48 -11.27 3.91
N SER A 20 19.71 -11.53 3.47
CA SER A 20 20.74 -12.06 4.35
C SER A 20 21.01 -11.09 5.50
N ALA A 21 21.54 -11.61 6.61
CA ALA A 21 22.00 -10.77 7.72
C ALA A 21 22.97 -9.68 7.24
N LEU A 22 23.72 -9.94 6.16
CA LEU A 22 24.60 -8.97 5.51
C LEU A 22 23.83 -7.82 4.88
N THR A 23 22.79 -8.12 4.09
CA THR A 23 21.94 -7.09 3.47
C THR A 23 21.27 -6.23 4.54
N SER A 24 20.68 -6.85 5.57
CA SER A 24 20.10 -6.13 6.71
C SER A 24 21.13 -5.25 7.43
N SER A 25 22.35 -5.75 7.64
CA SER A 25 23.44 -4.99 8.26
C SER A 25 23.90 -3.82 7.39
N ALA A 26 23.91 -3.98 6.06
CA ALA A 26 24.22 -2.91 5.13
C ALA A 26 23.16 -1.80 5.19
N PHE A 27 21.87 -2.15 5.15
CA PHE A 27 20.78 -1.18 5.32
C PHE A 27 20.86 -0.46 6.67
N ALA A 28 21.09 -1.18 7.76
CA ALA A 28 21.26 -0.57 9.08
C ALA A 28 22.43 0.43 9.09
N ARG A 29 23.58 0.07 8.50
CA ARG A 29 24.77 0.93 8.40
C ARG A 29 24.51 2.18 7.56
N HIS A 30 23.73 2.06 6.48
CA HIS A 30 23.44 3.16 5.56
C HIS A 30 22.14 3.90 5.88
N SER A 31 21.42 3.53 6.96
CA SER A 31 20.11 4.08 7.33
C SER A 31 20.08 5.61 7.48
N GLN A 32 21.22 6.24 7.80
CA GLN A 32 21.36 7.70 7.93
C GLN A 32 21.78 8.42 6.65
N THR A 33 22.02 7.67 5.57
CA THR A 33 22.49 8.23 4.28
C THR A 33 21.67 7.75 3.10
N LEU A 34 20.85 6.74 3.31
CA LEU A 34 20.09 6.08 2.27
C LEU A 34 18.85 6.89 1.93
N GLN A 35 18.86 7.47 0.73
CA GLN A 35 17.75 8.30 0.24
C GLN A 35 16.82 7.58 -0.72
N MET A 36 17.30 6.54 -1.40
CA MET A 36 16.55 5.83 -2.41
C MET A 36 16.75 4.33 -2.27
N ILE A 37 15.64 3.59 -2.34
CA ILE A 37 15.58 2.15 -2.47
C ILE A 37 14.66 1.85 -3.64
N ASN A 38 15.17 1.11 -4.61
CA ASN A 38 14.41 0.63 -5.74
C ASN A 38 14.66 -0.88 -5.87
N PHE A 39 13.62 -1.66 -5.60
CA PHE A 39 13.56 -3.08 -5.92
C PHE A 39 12.99 -3.23 -7.33
N LEU A 40 13.80 -3.82 -8.19
CA LEU A 40 13.30 -4.34 -9.47
C LEU A 40 12.49 -5.62 -9.19
N PRO A 41 11.59 -6.03 -10.12
CA PRO A 41 10.81 -7.25 -9.97
C PRO A 41 11.72 -8.43 -9.60
N LEU A 42 11.56 -8.95 -8.38
CA LEU A 42 12.38 -10.03 -7.87
C LEU A 42 11.70 -11.34 -8.25
N SER A 43 12.04 -11.88 -9.42
CA SER A 43 11.60 -13.24 -9.76
C SER A 43 12.08 -14.19 -8.66
N ASN A 44 11.14 -14.74 -7.88
CA ASN A 44 11.33 -15.85 -6.93
C ASN A 44 11.86 -15.57 -5.50
N SER A 45 12.10 -14.32 -5.05
CA SER A 45 12.61 -14.10 -3.68
C SER A 45 11.49 -13.75 -2.67
N ARG A 46 11.16 -14.67 -1.75
CA ARG A 46 10.25 -14.43 -0.61
C ARG A 46 10.79 -13.30 0.30
N ALA A 47 10.54 -12.05 -0.06
CA ALA A 47 11.03 -10.88 0.65
C ALA A 47 10.23 -10.64 1.94
N ARG A 48 10.38 -11.51 2.95
CA ARG A 48 9.74 -11.39 4.27
C ARG A 48 10.39 -10.36 5.20
N HIS A 49 11.17 -9.43 4.65
CA HIS A 49 12.06 -8.59 5.44
C HIS A 49 12.00 -7.13 4.99
N PHE A 50 10.81 -6.53 5.02
CA PHE A 50 10.65 -5.08 4.79
C PHE A 50 10.91 -4.22 6.03
N ARG A 51 11.03 -4.83 7.21
CA ARG A 51 11.29 -4.12 8.48
C ARG A 51 12.45 -3.12 8.45
N PRO A 52 13.62 -3.41 7.84
CA PRO A 52 14.76 -2.49 7.89
C PRO A 52 14.51 -1.14 7.20
N PHE A 53 13.58 -1.06 6.24
CA PHE A 53 13.46 0.11 5.36
C PHE A 53 12.68 1.25 6.01
N TYR A 54 11.66 0.93 6.79
CA TYR A 54 10.82 1.92 7.45
C TYR A 54 11.56 2.68 8.56
N CYS A 55 12.75 2.23 8.96
CA CYS A 55 13.55 2.83 10.02
C CYS A 55 14.53 3.92 9.54
N SER A 56 14.67 4.15 8.24
CA SER A 56 15.59 5.17 7.72
C SER A 56 14.93 6.55 7.66
N ALA A 57 15.41 7.50 8.48
CA ALA A 57 14.88 8.87 8.51
C ALA A 57 15.13 9.67 7.22
N GLU A 58 16.18 9.29 6.48
CA GLU A 58 16.62 9.99 5.26
C GLU A 58 15.99 9.44 3.98
N LEU A 59 15.20 8.36 4.06
CA LEU A 59 14.62 7.72 2.89
C LEU A 59 13.58 8.63 2.22
N GLU A 60 13.84 8.97 0.95
CA GLU A 60 12.98 9.81 0.11
C GLU A 60 12.18 9.00 -0.92
N VAL A 61 12.75 7.89 -1.41
CA VAL A 61 12.15 7.07 -2.46
C VAL A 61 12.20 5.61 -2.06
N LEU A 62 11.03 4.98 -1.95
CA LEU A 62 10.87 3.54 -1.83
C LEU A 62 10.02 3.04 -2.98
N LYS A 63 10.60 2.18 -3.82
CA LYS A 63 9.92 1.48 -4.89
C LYS A 63 10.12 -0.01 -4.71
N ALA A 64 9.03 -0.72 -4.47
CA ALA A 64 8.96 -2.16 -4.35
C ALA A 64 7.72 -2.63 -5.11
N HIS A 65 7.81 -2.66 -6.44
CA HIS A 65 6.76 -3.24 -7.26
C HIS A 65 7.24 -4.57 -7.79
N ASP A 66 6.48 -5.62 -7.46
CA ASP A 66 6.51 -6.87 -8.18
C ASP A 66 5.12 -7.02 -8.80
N ASP A 67 5.05 -6.93 -10.13
CA ASP A 67 3.77 -7.00 -10.83
C ASP A 67 3.20 -8.42 -10.85
N TYR A 68 3.99 -9.44 -10.45
CA TYR A 68 3.63 -10.84 -10.71
C TYR A 68 3.87 -11.82 -9.55
N SER A 69 4.62 -11.46 -8.50
CA SER A 69 4.89 -12.40 -7.41
C SER A 69 4.01 -12.18 -6.18
N ILE A 70 3.07 -13.11 -5.96
CA ILE A 70 2.28 -13.23 -4.72
C ILE A 70 3.15 -13.49 -3.49
N ASN A 71 4.33 -14.10 -3.66
CA ASN A 71 5.14 -14.61 -2.55
C ASN A 71 6.08 -13.56 -1.93
N ASN A 72 6.13 -12.35 -2.47
CA ASN A 72 7.18 -11.37 -2.20
C ASN A 72 6.68 -10.07 -1.56
N ASN A 73 5.38 -9.96 -1.30
CA ASN A 73 4.82 -8.73 -0.79
C ASN A 73 4.96 -8.66 0.73
N PRO A 74 5.28 -7.47 1.30
CA PRO A 74 5.17 -7.28 2.72
C PRO A 74 3.75 -7.58 3.17
N LEU A 75 3.63 -8.43 4.19
CA LEU A 75 2.38 -8.56 4.93
C LEU A 75 2.07 -7.20 5.55
N ILE A 76 0.82 -6.76 5.48
CA ILE A 76 0.40 -5.54 6.18
C ILE A 76 0.84 -5.55 7.65
N LYS A 77 0.77 -6.74 8.29
CA LYS A 77 1.22 -6.97 9.66
C LYS A 77 2.66 -6.52 9.89
N GLU A 78 3.56 -6.75 8.94
CA GLU A 78 4.96 -6.33 9.06
C GLU A 78 5.15 -4.82 8.89
N ALA A 79 4.41 -4.22 7.96
CA ALA A 79 4.46 -2.78 7.69
C ALA A 79 3.94 -1.94 8.86
N VAL A 80 3.11 -2.52 9.73
CA VAL A 80 2.49 -1.80 10.86
C VAL A 80 3.15 -2.06 12.22
N VAL A 81 4.07 -3.02 12.33
CA VAL A 81 4.73 -3.32 13.62
C VAL A 81 5.54 -2.13 14.14
N THR A 82 6.19 -1.39 13.25
CA THR A 82 7.11 -0.32 13.61
C THR A 82 6.67 0.96 12.95
N GLU A 83 6.72 2.06 13.70
CA GLU A 83 6.45 3.38 13.17
C GLU A 83 7.48 3.76 12.10
N TRP A 84 7.00 4.28 10.98
CA TRP A 84 7.85 4.72 9.87
C TRP A 84 8.62 5.98 10.27
N ALA A 85 9.94 5.85 10.35
CA ALA A 85 10.87 6.95 10.61
C ALA A 85 11.13 7.82 9.37
N CYS A 86 10.81 7.33 8.17
CA CYS A 86 11.07 7.95 6.86
C CYS A 86 10.20 9.17 6.56
N THR A 87 10.24 10.19 7.41
CA THR A 87 9.44 11.44 7.29
C THR A 87 9.76 12.27 6.04
N ARG A 88 10.90 12.01 5.39
CA ARG A 88 11.33 12.66 4.14
C ARG A 88 10.83 11.97 2.88
N MET A 89 10.05 10.89 3.01
CA MET A 89 9.55 10.14 1.87
C MET A 89 8.72 11.01 0.92
N ARG A 90 9.11 11.04 -0.35
CA ARG A 90 8.47 11.74 -1.46
C ARG A 90 7.84 10.78 -2.46
N HIS A 91 8.34 9.55 -2.56
CA HIS A 91 7.82 8.54 -3.47
C HIS A 91 7.69 7.21 -2.73
N LEU A 92 6.47 6.71 -2.60
CA LEU A 92 6.16 5.41 -2.04
C LEU A 92 5.41 4.59 -3.09
N GLU A 93 6.06 3.54 -3.56
CA GLU A 93 5.46 2.54 -4.44
C GLU A 93 5.68 1.17 -3.80
N ILE A 94 4.62 0.52 -3.34
CA ILE A 94 4.70 -0.79 -2.69
C ILE A 94 3.49 -1.64 -3.10
N ALA A 95 3.71 -2.93 -3.25
CA ALA A 95 2.65 -3.92 -3.18
C ALA A 95 2.53 -4.41 -1.73
N VAL A 96 1.32 -4.68 -1.25
CA VAL A 96 1.07 -5.14 0.13
C VAL A 96 0.05 -6.28 0.09
N GLU A 97 0.34 -7.34 0.84
CA GLU A 97 -0.59 -8.43 1.07
C GLU A 97 -1.51 -8.07 2.24
N PHE A 98 -2.78 -7.80 1.92
CA PHE A 98 -3.77 -7.37 2.91
C PHE A 98 -4.43 -8.55 3.61
N THR A 99 -4.76 -9.60 2.86
CA THR A 99 -5.46 -10.78 3.36
C THR A 99 -4.50 -11.95 3.39
N PRO A 100 -3.61 -12.04 4.41
CA PRO A 100 -2.58 -13.07 4.45
C PRO A 100 -3.13 -14.47 4.67
N ASP A 101 -4.37 -14.57 5.14
CA ASP A 101 -5.14 -15.80 5.25
C ASP A 101 -5.85 -16.17 3.94
N GLY A 102 -5.72 -15.36 2.89
CA GLY A 102 -6.38 -15.54 1.59
C GLY A 102 -7.89 -15.35 1.64
N ARG A 103 -8.46 -14.93 2.78
CA ARG A 103 -9.90 -14.79 2.96
C ARG A 103 -10.34 -13.37 2.65
N ASP A 104 -11.49 -13.24 1.99
CA ASP A 104 -12.19 -11.95 1.93
C ASP A 104 -12.65 -11.54 3.33
N PRO A 105 -12.21 -10.37 3.83
CA PRO A 105 -12.60 -9.91 5.16
C PRO A 105 -14.05 -9.45 5.17
N GLU A 106 -14.76 -9.76 6.26
CA GLU A 106 -16.21 -9.49 6.38
C GLU A 106 -16.53 -8.01 6.26
N TYR A 107 -15.59 -7.13 6.63
CA TYR A 107 -15.78 -5.68 6.53
C TYR A 107 -15.95 -5.14 5.11
N LEU A 108 -15.65 -5.94 4.08
CA LEU A 108 -15.97 -5.60 2.69
C LEU A 108 -17.45 -5.77 2.37
N ALA A 109 -18.11 -6.75 3.02
CA ALA A 109 -19.50 -7.12 2.78
C ALA A 109 -20.45 -6.55 3.85
N ASP A 110 -20.10 -6.67 5.12
CA ASP A 110 -20.84 -6.13 6.25
C ASP A 110 -20.08 -4.96 6.89
N PRO A 111 -20.44 -3.73 6.57
CA PRO A 111 -19.76 -2.61 7.16
C PRO A 111 -20.33 -2.20 8.53
N THR A 112 -21.40 -2.86 9.01
CA THR A 112 -22.02 -2.62 10.33
C THR A 112 -21.27 -3.28 11.49
N LYS A 113 -20.25 -4.09 11.19
CA LYS A 113 -19.46 -4.89 12.15
C LYS A 113 -20.23 -6.01 12.83
N MET A 114 -21.45 -6.34 12.40
CA MET A 114 -22.27 -7.36 13.05
C MET A 114 -21.78 -8.77 12.73
N SER A 115 -21.27 -9.02 11.52
CA SER A 115 -20.71 -10.31 11.12
C SER A 115 -19.20 -10.45 11.33
N TRP A 116 -18.53 -9.40 11.83
CA TRP A 116 -17.07 -9.39 11.96
C TRP A 116 -16.61 -10.42 12.99
N LYS A 117 -15.61 -11.19 12.60
CA LYS A 117 -14.87 -12.06 13.51
C LYS A 117 -13.72 -11.26 14.15
N GLU A 118 -13.11 -11.84 15.18
CA GLU A 118 -11.95 -11.23 15.85
C GLU A 118 -10.81 -10.92 14.86
N GLN A 119 -10.58 -11.80 13.88
CA GLN A 119 -9.59 -11.60 12.82
C GLN A 119 -9.92 -10.39 11.93
N ASP A 120 -11.21 -10.14 11.65
CA ASP A 120 -11.64 -8.96 10.87
C ASP A 120 -11.36 -7.67 11.66
N HIS A 121 -11.54 -7.69 12.99
CA HIS A 121 -11.20 -6.58 13.87
C HIS A 121 -9.68 -6.33 13.94
N GLU A 122 -8.87 -7.38 14.11
CA GLU A 122 -7.40 -7.27 14.10
C GLU A 122 -6.92 -6.70 12.77
N HIS A 123 -7.41 -7.26 11.66
CA HIS A 123 -7.06 -6.80 10.32
C HIS A 123 -7.47 -5.34 10.09
N TRP A 124 -8.68 -4.95 10.51
CA TRP A 124 -9.11 -3.56 10.44
C TRP A 124 -8.20 -2.60 11.24
N GLY A 125 -7.74 -3.02 12.42
CA GLY A 125 -6.78 -2.25 13.21
C GLY A 125 -5.41 -2.10 12.53
N MET A 126 -4.96 -3.14 11.83
CA MET A 126 -3.74 -3.07 11.02
C MET A 126 -3.89 -2.07 9.87
N LEU A 127 -5.02 -2.09 9.14
CA LEU A 127 -5.31 -1.11 8.10
C LEU A 127 -5.29 0.32 8.62
N ASP A 128 -5.94 0.58 9.76
CA ASP A 128 -5.97 1.91 10.36
C ASP A 128 -4.56 2.41 10.72
N THR A 129 -3.74 1.52 11.28
CA THR A 129 -2.34 1.81 11.61
C THR A 129 -1.52 2.10 10.35
N PHE A 130 -1.64 1.26 9.32
CA PHE A 130 -0.94 1.41 8.04
C PHE A 130 -1.25 2.76 7.39
N TYR A 131 -2.54 3.09 7.30
CA TYR A 131 -3.03 4.33 6.74
C TYR A 131 -2.64 5.57 7.54
N THR A 132 -2.63 5.45 8.88
CA THR A 132 -2.14 6.52 9.75
C THR A 132 -0.66 6.80 9.50
N GLN A 133 0.16 5.76 9.32
CA GLN A 133 1.58 5.91 9.04
C GLN A 133 1.83 6.57 7.68
N ILE A 134 1.10 6.17 6.63
CA ILE A 134 1.15 6.86 5.33
C ILE A 134 0.75 8.32 5.47
N GLY A 135 -0.31 8.63 6.25
CA GLY A 135 -0.76 10.00 6.49
C GLY A 135 0.29 10.91 7.15
N LYS A 136 1.26 10.34 7.89
CA LYS A 136 2.39 11.07 8.49
C LYS A 136 3.49 11.44 7.50
N LEU A 137 3.46 10.91 6.27
CA LEU A 137 4.44 11.22 5.23
C LEU A 137 4.11 12.56 4.54
N GLU A 138 4.27 13.67 5.26
CA GLU A 138 3.88 15.02 4.78
C GLU A 138 4.62 15.48 3.50
N ASN A 139 5.76 14.84 3.21
CA ASN A 139 6.55 15.12 2.01
C ASN A 139 6.16 14.28 0.80
N LEU A 140 5.18 13.39 0.93
CA LEU A 140 4.83 12.42 -0.10
C LEU A 140 4.22 13.11 -1.33
N GLU A 141 4.83 12.87 -2.48
CA GLU A 141 4.40 13.39 -3.79
C GLU A 141 3.80 12.30 -4.68
N VAL A 142 4.29 11.07 -4.55
CA VAL A 142 3.78 9.90 -5.29
C VAL A 142 3.43 8.80 -4.33
N LEU A 143 2.18 8.33 -4.40
CA LEU A 143 1.67 7.19 -3.66
C LEU A 143 1.12 6.16 -4.64
N ASN A 144 1.77 5.01 -4.73
CA ASN A 144 1.33 3.85 -5.50
C ASN A 144 1.26 2.62 -4.60
N ILE A 145 0.06 2.26 -4.12
CA ILE A 145 -0.11 1.05 -3.30
C ILE A 145 -0.93 0.04 -4.07
N LYS A 146 -0.34 -1.12 -4.36
CA LYS A 146 -1.03 -2.25 -4.96
C LYS A 146 -1.43 -3.24 -3.87
N SER A 147 -2.67 -3.70 -3.92
CA SER A 147 -3.12 -4.83 -3.10
C SER A 147 -2.79 -6.10 -3.85
N VAL A 148 -2.22 -7.07 -3.15
CA VAL A 148 -1.98 -8.42 -3.68
C VAL A 148 -2.79 -9.40 -2.84
N MET A 149 -3.58 -10.26 -3.50
CA MET A 149 -4.16 -11.43 -2.87
C MET A 149 -3.34 -12.65 -3.18
N THR A 150 -3.19 -13.48 -2.16
CA THR A 150 -2.64 -14.82 -2.27
C THR A 150 -3.81 -15.75 -2.54
N TYR A 151 -4.08 -16.02 -3.82
CA TYR A 151 -4.99 -17.12 -4.15
C TYR A 151 -4.28 -18.42 -3.77
N SER A 152 -4.89 -19.19 -2.87
CA SER A 152 -4.44 -20.55 -2.62
C SER A 152 -4.61 -21.31 -3.93
N LEU A 153 -3.49 -21.73 -4.54
CA LEU A 153 -3.45 -22.49 -5.80
C LEU A 153 -4.14 -23.87 -5.73
N HIS A 154 -4.92 -24.15 -4.69
CA HIS A 154 -5.65 -25.40 -4.54
C HIS A 154 -6.88 -25.53 -5.45
N ASP A 155 -7.26 -24.50 -6.20
CA ASP A 155 -8.16 -24.62 -7.36
C ASP A 155 -7.34 -24.86 -8.64
N GLU A 156 -6.65 -26.00 -8.71
CA GLU A 156 -5.75 -26.40 -9.82
C GLU A 156 -6.48 -26.70 -11.15
N GLU A 157 -7.79 -26.47 -11.28
CA GLU A 157 -8.53 -26.85 -12.49
C GLU A 157 -8.73 -25.72 -13.52
N ASN A 158 -8.32 -24.47 -13.25
CA ASN A 158 -8.43 -23.37 -14.22
C ASN A 158 -7.09 -22.66 -14.44
N ASP A 159 -6.25 -23.25 -15.28
CA ASP A 159 -4.87 -22.84 -15.62
C ASP A 159 -4.72 -21.47 -16.34
N ASP A 160 -5.78 -20.68 -16.56
CA ASP A 160 -5.76 -19.57 -17.52
C ASP A 160 -6.02 -18.15 -16.95
N GLU A 161 -6.08 -17.95 -15.63
CA GLU A 161 -6.41 -16.62 -15.08
C GLU A 161 -5.27 -15.98 -14.29
N GLY A 162 -4.51 -15.15 -15.02
CA GLY A 162 -3.56 -14.22 -14.44
C GLY A 162 -4.17 -13.46 -13.26
N ILE A 163 -3.43 -13.43 -12.16
CA ILE A 163 -3.80 -12.77 -10.90
C ILE A 163 -4.16 -11.31 -11.20
N LEU A 164 -5.46 -11.03 -11.24
CA LEU A 164 -5.95 -9.66 -11.42
C LEU A 164 -5.76 -8.91 -10.11
N TYR A 165 -4.65 -8.18 -9.99
CA TYR A 165 -4.50 -7.10 -9.00
C TYR A 165 -5.69 -6.11 -9.03
N MET A 166 -6.44 -6.08 -10.14
CA MET A 166 -7.69 -5.35 -10.34
C MET A 166 -8.88 -5.91 -9.53
N ALA A 167 -8.83 -7.18 -9.12
CA ALA A 167 -9.90 -7.82 -8.34
C ALA A 167 -9.84 -7.46 -6.85
N THR A 168 -8.69 -6.97 -6.38
CA THR A 168 -8.43 -6.76 -4.96
C THR A 168 -8.19 -5.28 -4.70
N CYS A 169 -8.86 -4.77 -3.69
CA CYS A 169 -8.97 -3.34 -3.48
C CYS A 169 -8.63 -2.98 -2.04
N LEU A 170 -7.87 -1.90 -1.88
CA LEU A 170 -7.52 -1.32 -0.60
C LEU A 170 -8.78 -0.86 0.13
N PRO A 171 -9.18 -1.55 1.21
CA PRO A 171 -10.41 -1.23 1.90
C PRO A 171 -10.31 0.14 2.54
N GLY A 172 -11.40 0.91 2.46
CA GLY A 172 -11.65 2.05 3.33
C GLY A 172 -10.72 3.26 3.22
N LEU A 173 -9.83 3.35 2.22
CA LEU A 173 -9.08 4.59 2.00
C LEU A 173 -10.03 5.78 1.77
N TRP A 174 -11.18 5.54 1.14
CA TRP A 174 -12.09 6.60 0.66
C TRP A 174 -13.59 6.29 0.86
N HIS A 175 -14.01 5.84 2.05
CA HIS A 175 -15.43 5.67 2.36
C HIS A 175 -16.00 6.89 3.13
N TRP A 176 -16.30 7.98 2.42
CA TRP A 176 -16.68 9.27 3.04
C TRP A 176 -18.07 9.28 3.69
N ARG A 177 -19.04 8.48 3.20
CA ARG A 177 -20.45 8.85 3.40
C ARG A 177 -21.40 7.89 4.09
N MET A 178 -20.91 6.80 4.64
CA MET A 178 -21.81 6.00 5.46
C MET A 178 -21.63 6.36 6.93
N LYS A 179 -22.55 7.18 7.44
CA LYS A 179 -22.63 7.61 8.86
C LYS A 179 -22.66 6.45 9.87
N ARG A 180 -22.78 5.20 9.41
CA ARG A 180 -22.80 3.97 10.21
C ARG A 180 -21.60 3.07 9.98
N LEU A 181 -20.75 3.36 8.99
CA LEU A 181 -19.58 2.53 8.75
C LEU A 181 -18.40 3.12 9.48
N VAL A 182 -17.58 2.19 9.91
CA VAL A 182 -16.30 2.43 10.54
C VAL A 182 -15.47 3.25 9.56
N LYS A 183 -15.18 4.48 9.95
CA LYS A 183 -14.33 5.37 9.18
C LYS A 183 -12.89 4.94 9.46
N LEU A 184 -12.19 4.40 8.46
CA LEU A 184 -10.74 4.34 8.54
C LEU A 184 -10.24 5.78 8.55
N ASP A 185 -9.38 6.12 9.50
CA ASP A 185 -8.95 7.49 9.75
C ASP A 185 -7.91 7.96 8.71
N PHE A 186 -7.83 7.32 7.52
CA PHE A 186 -7.02 7.82 6.41
C PHE A 186 -7.38 9.26 6.07
N CYS A 187 -8.65 9.65 6.09
CA CYS A 187 -9.05 11.05 5.87
C CYS A 187 -8.65 12.00 7.02
N ARG A 188 -8.35 11.47 8.21
CA ARG A 188 -7.89 12.25 9.37
C ARG A 188 -6.37 12.44 9.32
N GLY A 189 -5.62 11.40 8.97
CA GLY A 189 -4.17 11.44 8.77
C GLY A 189 -3.75 12.09 7.45
N GLY A 190 -4.54 11.92 6.38
CA GLY A 190 -4.25 12.39 5.03
C GLY A 190 -4.23 13.91 4.86
N ARG A 191 -4.60 14.68 5.89
CA ARG A 191 -4.43 16.14 5.92
C ARG A 191 -2.96 16.56 5.79
N GLY A 192 -2.02 15.67 6.13
CA GLY A 192 -0.60 15.90 5.94
C GLY A 192 -0.13 15.79 4.49
N LEU A 193 -0.87 15.08 3.63
CA LEU A 193 -0.46 14.72 2.25
C LEU A 193 -0.67 15.87 1.24
N THR A 194 -0.48 17.11 1.67
CA THR A 194 -0.73 18.32 0.85
C THR A 194 0.16 18.41 -0.40
N LYS A 195 1.30 17.69 -0.41
CA LYS A 195 2.22 17.63 -1.54
C LYS A 195 1.94 16.48 -2.51
N LEU A 196 0.95 15.63 -2.24
CA LEU A 196 0.65 14.47 -3.07
C LEU A 196 0.17 14.91 -4.45
N ARG A 197 0.90 14.49 -5.50
CA ARG A 197 0.64 14.84 -6.90
C ARG A 197 0.05 13.66 -7.67
N ASP A 198 0.55 12.46 -7.40
CA ASP A 198 0.15 11.24 -8.09
C ASP A 198 -0.33 10.20 -7.06
N LEU A 199 -1.60 9.83 -7.18
CA LEU A 199 -2.24 8.77 -6.42
C LEU A 199 -2.60 7.63 -7.38
N SER A 200 -2.10 6.42 -7.13
CA SER A 200 -2.32 5.26 -8.00
C SER A 200 -2.28 3.94 -7.23
N GLY A 201 -2.72 2.86 -7.86
CA GLY A 201 -2.73 1.53 -7.27
C GLY A 201 -4.14 0.97 -7.10
N SER A 202 -4.30 0.06 -6.13
CA SER A 202 -5.54 -0.71 -5.94
C SER A 202 -6.60 0.04 -5.14
N PHE A 203 -6.91 1.28 -5.53
CA PHE A 203 -7.93 2.09 -4.86
C PHE A 203 -9.30 1.93 -5.50
N LEU A 204 -10.28 1.48 -4.72
CA LEU A 204 -11.62 1.22 -5.22
C LEU A 204 -12.56 2.41 -5.17
N VAL A 205 -13.28 2.65 -6.27
CA VAL A 205 -14.53 3.40 -6.28
C VAL A 205 -15.69 2.41 -6.43
N THR A 206 -16.52 2.27 -5.39
CA THR A 206 -17.66 1.34 -5.41
C THR A 206 -18.88 1.93 -6.14
N THR A 207 -19.41 1.11 -7.08
CA THR A 207 -20.72 1.09 -7.79
C THR A 207 -21.08 2.20 -8.80
N GLN A 208 -21.76 1.84 -9.91
CA GLN A 208 -22.09 2.72 -11.06
C GLN A 208 -23.08 3.85 -10.74
N ASP A 209 -24.19 3.54 -10.04
CA ASP A 209 -25.17 4.55 -9.59
C ASP A 209 -24.60 5.48 -8.50
N VAL A 210 -23.55 4.99 -7.86
CA VAL A 210 -22.83 5.66 -6.81
C VAL A 210 -21.69 6.50 -7.40
N ALA A 211 -20.99 6.03 -8.43
CA ALA A 211 -19.88 6.71 -9.10
C ALA A 211 -20.30 8.04 -9.71
N ALA A 212 -21.52 8.12 -10.27
CA ALA A 212 -22.02 9.36 -10.86
C ALA A 212 -22.29 10.47 -9.82
N ARG A 213 -22.71 10.13 -8.59
CA ARG A 213 -23.04 11.11 -7.53
C ARG A 213 -22.01 11.22 -6.40
N LYS A 214 -21.17 10.20 -6.22
CA LYS A 214 -20.03 10.20 -5.28
C LYS A 214 -18.80 10.81 -5.94
N GLY A 215 -18.58 10.61 -7.24
CA GLY A 215 -17.41 11.19 -7.93
C GLY A 215 -17.20 12.68 -7.63
N GLU A 216 -18.26 13.48 -7.58
CA GLU A 216 -18.19 14.92 -7.27
C GLU A 216 -17.70 15.22 -5.84
N ARG A 217 -18.13 14.45 -4.84
CA ARG A 217 -17.76 14.70 -3.42
C ARG A 217 -16.36 14.20 -3.12
N GLU A 218 -15.99 13.06 -3.69
CA GLU A 218 -14.65 12.52 -3.61
C GLU A 218 -13.68 13.49 -4.34
N ALA A 219 -14.08 14.03 -5.49
CA ALA A 219 -13.35 15.11 -6.17
C ALA A 219 -13.28 16.39 -5.33
N GLU A 220 -14.37 16.85 -4.74
CA GLU A 220 -14.40 18.02 -3.85
C GLU A 220 -13.48 17.80 -2.64
N TRP A 221 -13.47 16.58 -2.08
CA TRP A 221 -12.58 16.22 -1.00
C TRP A 221 -11.12 16.28 -1.45
N PHE A 222 -10.77 15.73 -2.62
CA PHE A 222 -9.41 15.82 -3.19
C PHE A 222 -8.99 17.26 -3.41
N ILE A 223 -9.85 18.09 -4.00
CA ILE A 223 -9.58 19.52 -4.22
C ILE A 223 -9.31 20.22 -2.88
N THR A 224 -10.09 19.88 -1.84
CA THR A 224 -10.00 20.54 -0.53
C THR A 224 -8.80 20.07 0.30
N HIS A 225 -8.43 18.79 0.23
CA HIS A 225 -7.46 18.18 1.16
C HIS A 225 -6.15 17.76 0.50
N LEU A 226 -6.14 17.53 -0.82
CA LEU A 226 -4.95 17.18 -1.61
C LEU A 226 -4.77 18.21 -2.74
N PRO A 227 -4.50 19.49 -2.42
CA PRO A 227 -4.51 20.57 -3.40
C PRO A 227 -3.43 20.44 -4.49
N ALA A 228 -2.38 19.64 -4.24
CA ALA A 228 -1.33 19.36 -5.23
C ALA A 228 -1.66 18.19 -6.16
N LEU A 229 -2.78 17.48 -5.96
CA LEU A 229 -3.12 16.26 -6.70
C LEU A 229 -3.39 16.59 -8.17
N ARG A 230 -2.63 15.97 -9.06
CA ARG A 230 -2.72 16.12 -10.52
C ARG A 230 -3.27 14.86 -11.19
N ARG A 231 -2.98 13.70 -10.62
CA ARG A 231 -3.37 12.41 -11.16
C ARG A 231 -3.90 11.52 -10.04
N ALA A 232 -5.08 10.96 -10.25
CA ALA A 232 -5.64 9.90 -9.43
C ALA A 232 -6.05 8.75 -10.36
N THR A 233 -5.42 7.59 -10.20
CA THR A 233 -5.82 6.35 -10.88
C THR A 233 -6.60 5.51 -9.88
N LEU A 234 -7.89 5.34 -10.15
CA LEU A 234 -8.81 4.59 -9.29
C LEU A 234 -9.37 3.40 -10.09
N LEU A 235 -9.44 2.24 -9.44
CA LEU A 235 -10.03 1.03 -10.01
C LEU A 235 -11.56 1.15 -10.02
N ASN A 236 -12.14 0.80 -11.17
CA ASN A 236 -13.59 0.72 -11.36
C ASN A 236 -14.01 -0.75 -11.46
N LEU A 237 -14.67 -1.28 -10.41
CA LEU A 237 -15.12 -2.69 -10.36
C LEU A 237 -16.25 -3.04 -11.31
N SER A 238 -16.77 -2.11 -12.11
CA SER A 238 -17.80 -2.46 -13.12
C SER A 238 -17.37 -3.58 -14.07
N TYR A 239 -16.06 -3.81 -14.24
CA TYR A 239 -15.52 -4.91 -15.03
C TYR A 239 -15.29 -6.22 -14.26
N ALA A 240 -15.21 -6.19 -12.93
CA ALA A 240 -14.85 -7.38 -12.13
C ALA A 240 -16.07 -8.20 -11.67
N LEU A 241 -17.28 -7.62 -11.67
CA LEU A 241 -18.52 -8.27 -11.21
C LEU A 241 -19.42 -8.78 -12.35
N CYS A 242 -18.95 -8.81 -13.60
CA CYS A 242 -19.68 -9.39 -14.75
C CYS A 242 -19.27 -10.83 -15.04
N ARG A 243 -19.14 -11.67 -14.00
CA ARG A 243 -19.09 -13.12 -14.12
C ARG A 243 -20.03 -13.76 -13.12
#